data_AF-A0A9E2I0D4-F1
#
_entry.id   AF-A0A9E2I0D4-F1
#
_cell.length_a   1.000
_cell.length_b   1.000
_cell.length_c   1.000
_cell.angle_alpha   90.00
_cell.angle_beta   90.00
_cell.angle_gamma   90.00
#
_symmetry.space_group_name_H-M   'P 1'
#
loop_
_entity.id
_entity.type
_entity.pdbx_description
1 polymer ?
#
loop_
_entity_poly.entity_id
_entity_poly.type
_entity_poly.pdbx_seq_one_letter_code
_entity_poly.pdbx_strand_id
1 'polypeptide(L)'
;ERLPNIAVTVDLLTTGIDVPEIVNLVFLRRVRSRILYEQMKGRATRLCPGINKDIFRIFDAVGLYKVLEKVDTMKPIVQKVSVSLEQLIDDLNNEKSYAFSGDSFGESGNKTHAEDVHEQVITKFQRMVRRTMKIEEFPEAKEAFTLLDTLTNQKLGCSFNKLPQRLKEVGPKETGKFFKENPDIFKFILDLRIGLKINASDIVISLHEDELLETNRGYGEDKDGNEILAPEDYLESFNTFIQENKNKIAALGVVMTRPRDLTREDLKSLRLMLSEHNFSETHLHEAWKEAKNEDIAATIIGYIRSTALGSPLVAYEERVSSALQKIKSSQKWSPNQVRWLDRLAEQMKKNIIIDEEALNSTPFKEKGGRKIIDNQLGNKLDEVLDDFATYMWA
;
A
#
# COMPACT_ATOMS: atom_id res chain seq x y z
N GLU A 1 -22.47 20.52 5.01
CA GLU A 1 -21.96 19.51 4.07
C GLU A 1 -21.73 18.21 4.83
N ARG A 2 -22.30 17.09 4.39
CA ARG A 2 -22.00 15.77 4.98
C ARG A 2 -21.28 14.97 3.91
N LEU A 3 -19.97 15.19 3.83
CA LEU A 3 -19.10 14.40 2.94
C LEU A 3 -19.23 12.92 3.31
N PRO A 4 -19.08 11.98 2.35
CA PRO A 4 -18.98 10.57 2.70
C PRO A 4 -17.79 10.37 3.63
N ASN A 5 -18.06 9.93 4.87
CA ASN A 5 -17.02 9.62 5.84
C ASN A 5 -16.37 8.29 5.45
N ILE A 6 -15.21 8.36 4.79
CA ILE A 6 -14.40 7.18 4.44
C ILE A 6 -13.38 6.98 5.55
N ALA A 7 -13.42 5.82 6.20
CA ALA A 7 -12.38 5.39 7.12
C ALA A 7 -11.45 4.40 6.40
N VAL A 8 -10.19 4.76 6.22
CA VAL A 8 -9.16 3.87 5.70
C VAL A 8 -8.44 3.23 6.88
N THR A 9 -8.28 1.92 6.87
CA THR A 9 -7.56 1.25 7.94
C THR A 9 -6.91 -0.05 7.50
N VAL A 10 -5.79 -0.36 8.17
CA VAL A 10 -5.09 -1.64 8.06
C VAL A 10 -5.69 -2.67 9.04
N ASP A 11 -5.90 -2.31 10.31
CA ASP A 11 -6.30 -3.24 11.38
C ASP A 11 -7.48 -2.76 12.24
N LEU A 12 -7.97 -1.53 12.06
CA LEU A 12 -8.93 -0.89 12.97
C LEU A 12 -10.35 -1.47 12.84
N LEU A 13 -10.65 -2.18 11.75
CA LEU A 13 -11.85 -3.01 11.59
C LEU A 13 -11.75 -4.38 12.29
N THR A 14 -10.55 -4.73 12.77
CA THR A 14 -10.27 -5.99 13.50
C THR A 14 -10.32 -5.77 15.02
N THR A 15 -10.05 -4.54 15.48
CA THR A 15 -10.17 -4.11 16.88
C THR A 15 -11.60 -3.60 17.19
N GLY A 16 -11.94 -3.53 18.47
CA GLY A 16 -13.30 -3.49 19.04
C GLY A 16 -14.20 -2.28 18.74
N ILE A 17 -14.04 -1.62 17.59
CA ILE A 17 -14.88 -0.49 17.17
C ILE A 17 -16.19 -1.02 16.58
N ASP A 18 -17.29 -0.41 17.00
CA ASP A 18 -18.63 -0.73 16.55
C ASP A 18 -19.24 0.45 15.78
N VAL A 19 -19.36 0.29 14.46
CA VAL A 19 -19.99 1.28 13.59
C VAL A 19 -21.16 0.61 12.84
N PRO A 20 -22.39 0.67 13.38
CA PRO A 20 -23.55 0.06 12.72
C PRO A 20 -23.89 0.73 11.38
N GLU A 21 -23.42 1.97 11.16
CA GLU A 21 -23.66 2.76 9.94
C GLU A 21 -22.85 2.31 8.71
N ILE A 22 -21.96 1.30 8.83
CA ILE A 22 -21.15 0.82 7.69
C ILE A 22 -22.06 0.26 6.58
N VAL A 23 -22.14 0.94 5.43
CA VAL A 23 -22.94 0.50 4.26
C VAL A 23 -22.09 -0.07 3.12
N ASN A 24 -20.79 0.23 3.09
CA ASN A 24 -19.85 -0.24 2.06
C ASN A 24 -18.57 -0.74 2.74
N LEU A 25 -18.13 -1.95 2.40
CA LEU A 25 -16.82 -2.50 2.75
C LEU A 25 -15.97 -2.60 1.50
N VAL A 26 -14.74 -2.08 1.53
CA VAL A 26 -13.83 -2.09 0.39
C VAL A 26 -12.56 -2.85 0.76
N PHE A 27 -12.28 -3.95 0.07
CA PHE A 27 -11.07 -4.73 0.23
C PHE A 27 -10.06 -4.34 -0.86
N LEU A 28 -9.03 -3.59 -0.44
CA LEU A 28 -7.87 -3.21 -1.27
C LEU A 28 -6.63 -4.08 -0.98
N ARG A 29 -6.65 -4.85 0.11
CA ARG A 29 -5.56 -5.74 0.52
C ARG A 29 -6.08 -7.15 0.74
N ARG A 30 -5.29 -8.16 0.36
CA ARG A 30 -5.63 -9.56 0.62
C ARG A 30 -5.61 -9.88 2.10
N VAL A 31 -6.76 -10.29 2.63
CA VAL A 31 -6.91 -10.87 3.97
C VAL A 31 -6.58 -12.37 3.90
N ARG A 32 -5.56 -12.80 4.65
CA ARG A 32 -5.09 -14.21 4.64
C ARG A 32 -5.80 -15.12 5.66
N SER A 33 -6.68 -14.56 6.49
CA SER A 33 -7.39 -15.31 7.54
C SER A 33 -8.90 -15.26 7.32
N ARG A 34 -9.53 -16.44 7.27
CA ARG A 34 -11.00 -16.58 7.21
C ARG A 34 -11.68 -15.89 8.39
N ILE A 35 -11.14 -16.09 9.60
CA ILE A 35 -11.70 -15.52 10.84
C ILE A 35 -11.73 -14.00 10.74
N LEU A 36 -10.65 -13.40 10.23
CA LEU A 36 -10.54 -11.96 10.08
C LEU A 36 -11.52 -11.41 9.04
N TYR A 37 -11.67 -12.11 7.92
CA TYR A 37 -12.62 -11.76 6.87
C TYR A 37 -14.07 -11.80 7.39
N GLU A 38 -14.47 -12.85 8.10
CA GLU A 38 -15.80 -12.97 8.70
C GLU A 38 -16.04 -11.92 9.79
N GLN A 39 -15.02 -11.59 10.59
CA GLN A 39 -15.10 -10.49 11.56
C GLN A 39 -15.33 -9.13 10.87
N MET A 40 -14.56 -8.83 9.83
CA MET A 40 -14.70 -7.60 9.05
C MET A 40 -16.10 -7.51 8.41
N LYS A 41 -16.61 -8.59 7.83
CA LYS A 41 -17.99 -8.68 7.31
C LYS A 41 -19.03 -8.50 8.42
N GLY A 42 -18.84 -9.17 9.55
CA GLY A 42 -19.74 -9.12 10.71
C GLY A 42 -19.89 -7.73 11.32
N ARG A 43 -18.97 -6.79 11.06
CA ARG A 43 -19.17 -5.37 11.42
C ARG A 43 -20.24 -4.72 10.56
N ALA A 44 -20.31 -5.06 9.27
CA ALA A 44 -21.25 -4.47 8.33
C ALA A 44 -22.66 -5.12 8.38
N THR A 45 -22.83 -6.29 9.00
CA THR A 45 -24.16 -6.95 9.11
C THR A 45 -25.11 -6.26 10.10
N ARG A 46 -24.61 -5.34 10.95
CA ARG A 46 -25.43 -4.63 11.95
C ARG A 46 -26.49 -3.75 11.26
N LEU A 47 -27.74 -3.92 11.65
CA LEU A 47 -28.84 -3.05 11.20
C LEU A 47 -28.66 -1.64 11.80
N CYS A 48 -29.06 -0.62 11.04
CA CYS A 48 -29.06 0.76 11.51
C CYS A 48 -30.36 1.45 11.08
N PRO A 49 -31.38 1.52 11.96
CA PRO A 49 -32.66 2.15 11.64
C PRO A 49 -32.54 3.63 11.27
N GLY A 50 -31.60 4.36 11.89
CA GLY A 50 -31.40 5.80 11.64
C GLY A 50 -31.05 6.14 10.20
N ILE A 51 -30.49 5.20 9.44
CA ILE A 51 -30.18 5.35 8.01
C ILE A 51 -30.93 4.34 7.13
N ASN A 52 -31.91 3.61 7.69
CA ASN A 52 -32.62 2.52 7.02
C ASN A 52 -31.67 1.49 6.35
N LYS A 53 -30.64 1.09 7.09
CA LYS A 53 -29.66 0.09 6.62
C LYS A 53 -30.21 -1.32 6.82
N ASP A 54 -30.57 -1.93 5.69
CA ASP A 54 -30.97 -3.33 5.59
C ASP A 54 -29.97 -4.17 4.75
N ILE A 55 -29.12 -3.50 3.98
CA ILE A 55 -28.11 -4.11 3.11
C ILE A 55 -26.78 -3.38 3.29
N PHE A 56 -25.69 -4.07 3.04
CA PHE A 56 -24.37 -3.49 2.85
C PHE A 56 -23.75 -4.05 1.57
N ARG A 57 -22.76 -3.35 1.03
CA ARG A 57 -22.04 -3.75 -0.19
C ARG A 57 -20.62 -4.13 0.14
N ILE A 58 -20.09 -5.11 -0.59
CA ILE A 58 -18.68 -5.48 -0.54
C ILE A 58 -18.08 -5.17 -1.90
N PHE A 59 -17.00 -4.40 -1.91
CA PHE A 59 -16.15 -4.15 -3.07
C PHE A 59 -14.85 -4.92 -2.86
N ASP A 60 -14.54 -5.84 -3.76
CA ASP A 60 -13.39 -6.73 -3.63
C ASP A 60 -12.43 -6.54 -4.81
N ALA A 61 -11.45 -5.65 -4.64
CA ALA A 61 -10.44 -5.35 -5.67
C ALA A 61 -9.33 -6.40 -5.75
N VAL A 62 -9.24 -7.28 -4.74
CA VAL A 62 -8.13 -8.24 -4.58
C VAL A 62 -8.53 -9.70 -4.81
N GLY A 63 -9.81 -9.96 -5.07
CA GLY A 63 -10.37 -11.27 -5.38
C GLY A 63 -10.49 -12.21 -4.19
N LEU A 64 -10.74 -11.69 -2.99
CA LEU A 64 -10.96 -12.47 -1.77
C LEU A 64 -12.17 -13.40 -1.84
N TYR A 65 -13.28 -12.92 -2.42
CA TYR A 65 -14.53 -13.69 -2.50
C TYR A 65 -14.30 -15.02 -3.24
N LYS A 66 -13.63 -14.99 -4.40
CA LYS A 66 -13.33 -16.20 -5.21
C LYS A 66 -12.54 -17.26 -4.43
N VAL A 67 -11.72 -16.85 -3.47
CA VAL A 67 -10.88 -17.76 -2.67
C VAL A 67 -11.65 -18.28 -1.45
N LEU A 68 -12.47 -17.44 -0.83
CA LEU A 68 -13.13 -17.72 0.44
C LEU A 68 -14.57 -18.22 0.28
N GLU A 69 -15.16 -18.17 -0.91
CA GLU A 69 -16.55 -18.57 -1.19
C GLU A 69 -16.89 -19.97 -0.68
N LYS A 70 -15.97 -20.94 -0.82
CA LYS A 70 -16.18 -22.33 -0.35
C LYS A 70 -16.34 -22.47 1.16
N VAL A 71 -15.86 -21.48 1.92
CA VAL A 71 -15.87 -21.46 3.38
C VAL A 71 -16.64 -20.27 3.93
N ASP A 72 -17.27 -19.48 3.07
CA ASP A 72 -18.03 -18.30 3.44
C ASP A 72 -19.41 -18.74 3.96
N THR A 73 -19.79 -18.22 5.13
CA THR A 73 -21.09 -18.52 5.74
C THR A 73 -22.21 -17.61 5.21
N MET A 74 -21.87 -16.48 4.61
CA MET A 74 -22.83 -15.50 4.10
C MET A 74 -22.69 -15.33 2.59
N LYS A 75 -23.56 -16.01 1.83
CA LYS A 75 -23.64 -15.93 0.37
C LYS A 75 -24.26 -14.61 -0.10
N PRO A 76 -23.83 -14.06 -1.25
CA PRO A 76 -24.43 -12.86 -1.82
C PRO A 76 -25.83 -13.15 -2.37
N ILE A 77 -26.79 -12.28 -2.04
CA ILE A 77 -28.18 -12.40 -2.49
C ILE A 77 -28.33 -12.16 -4.00
N VAL A 78 -27.43 -11.36 -4.60
CA VAL A 78 -27.42 -11.09 -6.05
C VAL A 78 -26.03 -11.41 -6.61
N GLN A 79 -25.92 -12.53 -7.32
CA GLN A 79 -24.66 -12.97 -7.94
C GLN A 79 -24.38 -12.27 -9.28
N LYS A 80 -25.42 -11.91 -10.04
CA LYS A 80 -25.30 -11.22 -11.33
C LYS A 80 -26.16 -9.96 -11.37
N VAL A 81 -25.54 -8.80 -11.16
CA VAL A 81 -26.23 -7.49 -11.10
C VAL A 81 -26.87 -7.11 -12.45
N SER A 82 -26.33 -7.61 -13.57
CA SER A 82 -26.77 -7.27 -14.93
C SER A 82 -28.06 -7.96 -15.40
N VAL A 83 -28.55 -8.98 -14.69
CA VAL A 83 -29.77 -9.69 -15.10
C VAL A 83 -30.98 -8.77 -14.95
N SER A 84 -31.78 -8.65 -16.01
CA SER A 84 -32.97 -7.80 -16.05
C SER A 84 -34.11 -8.40 -15.21
N LEU A 85 -35.11 -7.60 -14.84
CA LEU A 85 -36.23 -8.11 -14.04
C LEU A 85 -37.10 -9.05 -14.90
N GLU A 86 -37.19 -8.73 -16.20
CA GLU A 86 -37.84 -9.48 -17.26
C GLU A 86 -37.28 -10.89 -17.34
N GLN A 87 -35.95 -11.02 -17.46
CA GLN A 87 -35.28 -12.31 -17.51
C GLN A 87 -35.56 -13.14 -16.24
N LEU A 88 -35.56 -12.51 -15.06
CA LEU A 88 -35.85 -13.22 -13.81
C LEU A 88 -37.29 -13.73 -13.77
N ILE A 89 -38.27 -12.96 -14.24
CA ILE A 89 -39.67 -13.41 -14.31
C ILE A 89 -39.85 -14.52 -15.35
N ASP A 90 -39.14 -14.44 -16.48
CA ASP A 90 -39.12 -15.51 -17.49
C ASP A 90 -38.50 -16.80 -16.92
N ASP A 91 -37.41 -16.68 -16.16
CA ASP A 91 -36.76 -17.80 -15.47
C ASP A 91 -37.69 -18.43 -14.42
N LEU A 92 -38.49 -17.64 -13.68
CA LEU A 92 -39.53 -18.16 -12.78
C LEU A 92 -40.68 -18.86 -13.50
N ASN A 93 -40.95 -18.52 -14.75
CA ASN A 93 -41.98 -19.16 -15.56
C ASN A 93 -41.46 -20.36 -16.37
N ASN A 94 -40.15 -20.63 -16.32
CA ASN A 94 -39.52 -21.76 -16.98
C ASN A 94 -39.51 -22.98 -16.06
N GLU A 95 -40.16 -24.07 -16.50
CA GLU A 95 -40.24 -25.32 -15.72
C GLU A 95 -38.86 -25.91 -15.39
N LYS A 96 -37.86 -25.67 -16.24
CA LYS A 96 -36.48 -26.14 -16.02
C LYS A 96 -35.82 -25.51 -14.79
N SER A 97 -36.25 -24.32 -14.38
CA SER A 97 -35.71 -23.62 -13.20
C SER A 97 -36.10 -24.27 -11.88
N TYR A 98 -37.15 -25.09 -11.87
CA TYR A 98 -37.60 -25.86 -10.72
C TYR A 98 -36.97 -27.25 -10.67
N ALA A 99 -36.21 -27.63 -11.70
CA ALA A 99 -35.40 -28.83 -11.63
C ALA A 99 -34.34 -28.65 -10.54
N PHE A 100 -34.11 -29.71 -9.77
CA PHE A 100 -33.05 -29.71 -8.78
C PHE A 100 -31.71 -29.56 -9.49
N SER A 101 -30.95 -28.52 -9.16
CA SER A 101 -29.56 -28.44 -9.55
C SER A 101 -28.80 -29.49 -8.77
N GLY A 102 -28.51 -30.63 -9.39
CA GLY A 102 -27.61 -31.63 -8.83
C GLY A 102 -26.26 -30.98 -8.51
N ASP A 103 -25.78 -31.23 -7.29
CA ASP A 103 -24.46 -30.92 -6.73
C ASP A 103 -23.62 -29.90 -7.52
N SER A 104 -23.96 -28.62 -7.40
CA SER A 104 -22.96 -27.56 -7.55
C SER A 104 -22.22 -27.41 -6.21
N PHE A 105 -21.11 -28.15 -6.11
CA PHE A 105 -20.02 -28.06 -5.13
C PHE A 105 -20.34 -27.33 -3.81
N GLY A 106 -20.84 -28.09 -2.81
CA GLY A 106 -20.83 -27.70 -1.40
C GLY A 106 -22.16 -27.24 -0.81
N GLU A 107 -23.27 -27.36 -1.53
CA GLU A 107 -24.60 -27.08 -0.98
C GLU A 107 -25.19 -28.29 -0.26
N SER A 108 -25.08 -28.31 1.06
CA SER A 108 -26.02 -29.06 1.89
C SER A 108 -27.35 -28.29 1.90
N GLY A 109 -28.22 -28.51 0.91
CA GLY A 109 -29.61 -28.08 1.02
C GLY A 109 -30.36 -27.91 -0.30
N ASN A 110 -31.43 -28.69 -0.43
CA ASN A 110 -32.69 -28.60 -1.19
C ASN A 110 -33.12 -27.34 -2.00
N LYS A 111 -32.24 -26.42 -2.43
CA LYS A 111 -32.65 -25.21 -3.15
C LYS A 111 -32.64 -25.40 -4.67
N THR A 112 -33.64 -24.85 -5.34
CA THR A 112 -33.74 -24.86 -6.81
C THR A 112 -33.27 -23.54 -7.41
N HIS A 113 -32.90 -23.54 -8.70
CA HIS A 113 -32.56 -22.29 -9.40
C HIS A 113 -33.68 -21.24 -9.30
N ALA A 114 -34.95 -21.68 -9.32
CA ALA A 114 -36.11 -20.82 -9.15
C ALA A 114 -36.14 -20.12 -7.78
N GLU A 115 -35.61 -20.74 -6.72
CA GLU A 115 -35.54 -20.11 -5.39
C GLU A 115 -34.52 -18.98 -5.36
N ASP A 116 -33.34 -19.18 -5.97
CA ASP A 116 -32.32 -18.14 -6.09
C ASP A 116 -32.80 -16.96 -6.96
N VAL A 117 -33.45 -17.27 -8.09
CA VAL A 117 -34.08 -16.27 -8.96
C VAL A 117 -35.16 -15.49 -8.19
N HIS A 118 -35.99 -16.17 -7.41
CA HIS A 118 -37.03 -15.53 -6.62
C HIS A 118 -36.47 -14.60 -5.54
N GLU A 119 -35.38 -14.98 -4.88
CA GLU A 119 -34.69 -14.13 -3.91
C GLU A 119 -34.13 -12.85 -4.57
N GLN A 120 -33.60 -12.97 -5.80
CA GLN A 120 -33.15 -11.83 -6.59
C GLN A 120 -34.32 -10.91 -6.99
N VAL A 121 -35.46 -11.48 -7.38
CA VAL A 121 -36.70 -10.74 -7.68
C VAL A 121 -37.13 -9.94 -6.45
N ILE A 122 -37.27 -10.57 -5.28
CA ILE A 122 -37.65 -9.92 -4.02
C ILE A 122 -36.69 -8.76 -3.71
N THR A 123 -35.40 -8.97 -3.86
CA THR A 123 -34.37 -7.95 -3.58
C THR A 123 -34.48 -6.75 -4.52
N LYS A 124 -34.73 -6.97 -5.82
CA LYS A 124 -34.96 -5.89 -6.78
C LYS A 124 -36.22 -5.09 -6.43
N PHE A 125 -37.32 -5.77 -6.04
CA PHE A 125 -38.54 -5.12 -5.58
C PHE A 125 -38.35 -4.34 -4.27
N GLN A 126 -37.62 -4.88 -3.30
CA GLN A 126 -37.29 -4.16 -2.05
C GLN A 126 -36.49 -2.88 -2.34
N ARG A 127 -35.55 -2.92 -3.28
CA ARG A 127 -34.80 -1.72 -3.71
C ARG A 127 -35.71 -0.66 -4.31
N MET A 128 -36.71 -1.07 -5.11
CA MET A 128 -37.71 -0.15 -5.64
C MET A 128 -38.55 0.47 -4.51
N VAL A 129 -39.07 -0.35 -3.58
CA VAL A 129 -39.85 0.13 -2.42
C VAL A 129 -39.06 1.10 -1.54
N ARG A 130 -37.76 0.90 -1.35
CA ARG A 130 -36.94 1.88 -0.61
C ARG A 130 -36.85 3.23 -1.31
N ARG A 131 -36.79 3.25 -2.65
CA ARG A 131 -36.79 4.50 -3.40
C ARG A 131 -38.16 5.18 -3.41
N THR A 132 -39.25 4.43 -3.38
CA THR A 132 -40.60 5.01 -3.25
C THR A 132 -40.82 5.69 -1.89
N MET A 133 -40.04 5.37 -0.84
CA MET A 133 -40.07 6.16 0.41
C MET A 133 -39.63 7.62 0.20
N LYS A 134 -38.86 7.90 -0.86
CA LYS A 134 -38.43 9.24 -1.27
C LYS A 134 -39.15 9.70 -2.53
N ILE A 135 -40.38 9.24 -2.77
CA ILE A 135 -41.13 9.53 -4.01
C ILE A 135 -41.30 11.03 -4.28
N GLU A 136 -41.21 11.88 -3.25
CA GLU A 136 -41.23 13.34 -3.41
C GLU A 136 -40.08 13.85 -4.27
N GLU A 137 -38.92 13.19 -4.25
CA GLU A 137 -37.74 13.49 -5.08
C GLU A 137 -37.93 13.03 -6.55
N PHE A 138 -38.98 12.26 -6.86
CA PHE A 138 -39.24 11.68 -8.18
C PHE A 138 -40.67 11.96 -8.69
N PRO A 139 -40.97 13.19 -9.15
CA PRO A 139 -42.31 13.56 -9.61
C PRO A 139 -42.84 12.66 -10.74
N GLU A 140 -41.98 12.29 -11.68
CA GLU A 140 -42.27 11.41 -12.83
C GLU A 140 -42.70 9.99 -12.41
N ALA A 141 -42.35 9.56 -11.20
CA ALA A 141 -42.66 8.23 -10.67
C ALA A 141 -43.98 8.17 -9.87
N LYS A 142 -44.56 9.33 -9.50
CA LYS A 142 -45.70 9.39 -8.57
C LYS A 142 -46.95 8.73 -9.13
N GLU A 143 -47.29 8.99 -10.39
CA GLU A 143 -48.48 8.42 -11.05
C GLU A 143 -48.36 6.91 -11.22
N ALA A 144 -47.19 6.42 -11.65
CA ALA A 144 -46.94 4.99 -11.75
C ALA A 144 -47.03 4.30 -10.38
N PHE A 145 -46.51 4.94 -9.32
CA PHE A 145 -46.58 4.41 -7.96
C PHE A 145 -48.02 4.31 -7.42
N THR A 146 -48.85 5.35 -7.57
CA THR A 146 -50.24 5.33 -7.10
C THR A 146 -51.10 4.32 -7.85
N LEU A 147 -50.89 4.21 -9.15
CA LEU A 147 -51.58 3.23 -9.98
C LEU A 147 -51.16 1.81 -9.61
N LEU A 148 -49.86 1.57 -9.40
CA LEU A 148 -49.37 0.27 -8.93
C LEU A 148 -49.91 -0.09 -7.56
N ASP A 149 -49.92 0.83 -6.60
CA ASP A 149 -50.47 0.56 -5.26
C ASP A 149 -51.95 0.18 -5.33
N THR A 150 -52.71 0.80 -6.23
CA THR A 150 -54.12 0.45 -6.47
C THR A 150 -54.25 -0.95 -7.08
N LEU A 151 -53.47 -1.26 -8.12
CA LEU A 151 -53.52 -2.55 -8.82
C LEU A 151 -53.03 -3.71 -7.94
N THR A 152 -51.96 -3.52 -7.16
CA THR A 152 -51.47 -4.55 -6.24
C THR A 152 -52.47 -4.80 -5.11
N ASN A 153 -53.15 -3.76 -4.62
CA ASN A 153 -54.21 -3.93 -3.62
C ASN A 153 -55.38 -4.74 -4.19
N GLN A 154 -55.82 -4.44 -5.42
CA GLN A 154 -56.93 -5.17 -6.05
C GLN A 154 -56.62 -6.64 -6.36
N LYS A 155 -55.40 -6.93 -6.83
CA LYS A 155 -55.04 -8.29 -7.30
C LYS A 155 -54.41 -9.18 -6.23
N LEU A 156 -53.61 -8.61 -5.33
CA LEU A 156 -52.84 -9.35 -4.31
C LEU A 156 -53.28 -9.01 -2.88
N GLY A 157 -54.20 -8.06 -2.69
CA GLY A 157 -54.66 -7.64 -1.37
C GLY A 157 -53.59 -6.89 -0.57
N CYS A 158 -52.58 -6.30 -1.24
CA CYS A 158 -51.49 -5.61 -0.56
C CYS A 158 -51.05 -4.33 -1.29
N SER A 159 -50.61 -3.34 -0.49
CA SER A 159 -49.93 -2.14 -1.00
C SER A 159 -48.63 -2.54 -1.70
N PHE A 160 -48.19 -1.75 -2.68
CA PHE A 160 -46.93 -1.94 -3.38
C PHE A 160 -45.74 -2.04 -2.42
N ASN A 161 -45.76 -1.27 -1.31
CA ASN A 161 -44.70 -1.32 -0.30
C ASN A 161 -44.61 -2.67 0.43
N LYS A 162 -45.71 -3.44 0.46
CA LYS A 162 -45.76 -4.80 1.04
C LYS A 162 -45.62 -5.90 -0.01
N LEU A 163 -45.54 -5.54 -1.30
CA LEU A 163 -45.40 -6.50 -2.39
C LEU A 163 -44.22 -7.46 -2.20
N PRO A 164 -42.99 -7.04 -1.80
CA PRO A 164 -41.89 -7.98 -1.64
C PRO A 164 -42.14 -9.04 -0.55
N GLN A 165 -42.82 -8.66 0.54
CA GLN A 165 -43.20 -9.60 1.60
C GLN A 165 -44.28 -10.57 1.11
N ARG A 166 -45.26 -10.06 0.35
CA ARG A 166 -46.31 -10.90 -0.23
C ARG A 166 -45.75 -11.90 -1.25
N LEU A 167 -44.83 -11.49 -2.12
CA LEU A 167 -44.14 -12.37 -3.06
C LEU A 167 -43.37 -13.48 -2.34
N LYS A 168 -42.71 -13.14 -1.21
CA LYS A 168 -42.03 -14.13 -0.35
C LYS A 168 -42.99 -15.18 0.21
N GLU A 169 -44.20 -14.80 0.60
CA GLU A 169 -45.22 -15.70 1.15
C GLU A 169 -45.81 -16.64 0.09
N VAL A 170 -46.04 -16.15 -1.13
CA VAL A 170 -46.66 -16.97 -2.20
C VAL A 170 -45.65 -17.91 -2.88
N GLY A 171 -44.37 -17.57 -2.86
CA GLY A 171 -43.29 -18.42 -3.37
C GLY A 171 -43.01 -18.28 -4.88
N PRO A 172 -41.95 -18.94 -5.39
CA PRO A 172 -41.41 -18.70 -6.74
C PRO A 172 -42.42 -18.97 -7.87
N LYS A 173 -43.15 -20.09 -7.78
CA LYS A 173 -44.09 -20.55 -8.81
C LYS A 173 -45.28 -19.60 -8.98
N GLU A 174 -45.84 -19.19 -7.86
CA GLU A 174 -47.00 -18.31 -7.83
C GLU A 174 -46.59 -16.87 -8.15
N THR A 175 -45.37 -16.44 -7.80
CA THR A 175 -44.79 -15.18 -8.27
C THR A 175 -44.65 -15.14 -9.79
N GLY A 176 -44.09 -16.19 -10.40
CA GLY A 176 -43.98 -16.29 -11.86
C GLY A 176 -45.34 -16.24 -12.55
N LYS A 177 -46.29 -17.05 -12.06
CA LYS A 177 -47.67 -17.10 -12.55
C LYS A 177 -48.38 -15.75 -12.43
N PHE A 178 -48.24 -15.06 -11.30
CA PHE A 178 -48.86 -13.75 -11.06
C PHE A 178 -48.42 -12.73 -12.12
N PHE A 179 -47.12 -12.62 -12.41
CA PHE A 179 -46.63 -11.68 -13.41
C PHE A 179 -46.95 -12.11 -14.85
N LYS A 180 -47.07 -13.42 -15.10
CA LYS A 180 -47.54 -13.95 -16.38
C LYS A 180 -49.01 -13.63 -16.66
N GLU A 181 -49.86 -13.68 -15.62
CA GLU A 181 -51.29 -13.38 -15.71
C GLU A 181 -51.60 -11.87 -15.67
N ASN A 182 -50.66 -11.05 -15.18
CA ASN A 182 -50.83 -9.61 -15.05
C ASN A 182 -49.67 -8.84 -15.71
N PRO A 183 -49.51 -8.94 -17.05
CA PRO A 183 -48.40 -8.28 -17.77
C PRO A 183 -48.44 -6.75 -17.65
N ASP A 184 -49.62 -6.15 -17.50
CA ASP A 184 -49.78 -4.72 -17.31
C ASP A 184 -49.14 -4.24 -16.00
N ILE A 185 -49.35 -4.98 -14.90
CA ILE A 185 -48.73 -4.68 -13.60
C ILE A 185 -47.21 -4.72 -13.73
N PHE A 186 -46.70 -5.73 -14.44
CA PHE A 186 -45.27 -5.86 -14.68
C PHE A 186 -44.72 -4.69 -15.50
N LYS A 187 -45.43 -4.26 -16.56
CA LYS A 187 -45.06 -3.08 -17.35
C LYS A 187 -45.01 -1.81 -16.49
N PHE A 188 -46.03 -1.56 -15.68
CA PHE A 188 -46.03 -0.40 -14.78
C PHE A 188 -44.90 -0.46 -13.74
N ILE A 189 -44.48 -1.64 -13.29
CA ILE A 189 -43.30 -1.82 -12.43
C ILE A 189 -42.04 -1.38 -13.18
N LEU A 190 -41.88 -1.73 -14.45
CA LEU A 190 -40.76 -1.29 -15.26
C LEU A 190 -40.77 0.24 -15.47
N ASP A 191 -41.95 0.82 -15.73
CA ASP A 191 -42.12 2.27 -15.85
C ASP A 191 -41.79 2.99 -14.54
N LEU A 192 -42.26 2.47 -13.40
CA LEU A 192 -41.90 2.97 -12.07
C LEU A 192 -40.39 2.90 -11.84
N ARG A 193 -39.74 1.80 -12.23
CA ARG A 193 -38.28 1.64 -12.12
C ARG A 193 -37.53 2.73 -12.90
N ILE A 194 -37.99 3.04 -14.12
CA ILE A 194 -37.43 4.10 -14.97
C ILE A 194 -37.65 5.47 -14.31
N GLY A 195 -38.87 5.77 -13.87
CA GLY A 195 -39.20 7.04 -13.20
C GLY A 195 -38.44 7.25 -11.89
N LEU A 196 -38.15 6.18 -11.15
CA LEU A 196 -37.30 6.21 -9.95
C LEU A 196 -35.81 6.29 -10.27
N LYS A 197 -35.41 6.37 -11.55
CA LYS A 197 -34.03 6.41 -12.04
C LYS A 197 -33.17 5.27 -11.49
N ILE A 198 -33.75 4.08 -11.35
CA ILE A 198 -33.07 2.89 -10.81
C ILE A 198 -32.27 2.24 -11.93
N ASN A 199 -31.01 2.63 -12.03
CA ASN A 199 -30.06 2.02 -12.96
C ASN A 199 -29.79 0.55 -12.57
N ALA A 200 -29.43 -0.27 -13.57
CA ALA A 200 -29.06 -1.67 -13.36
C ALA A 200 -27.99 -1.83 -12.25
N SER A 201 -27.06 -0.88 -12.20
CA SER A 201 -26.09 -0.70 -11.12
C SER A 201 -26.08 0.78 -10.67
N ASP A 202 -26.39 1.07 -9.41
CA ASP A 202 -26.09 2.39 -8.78
C ASP A 202 -24.59 2.55 -8.46
N ILE A 203 -23.74 1.78 -9.14
CA ILE A 203 -22.31 1.79 -8.89
C ILE A 203 -21.75 2.96 -9.69
N VAL A 204 -21.30 4.00 -8.99
CA VAL A 204 -20.52 5.08 -9.57
C VAL A 204 -19.11 4.53 -9.78
N ILE A 205 -18.85 4.01 -10.97
CA ILE A 205 -17.52 3.57 -11.40
C ILE A 205 -16.94 4.71 -12.23
N SER A 206 -15.81 5.27 -11.81
CA SER A 206 -15.02 6.14 -12.67
C SER A 206 -14.50 5.32 -13.84
N LEU A 207 -14.81 5.75 -15.06
CA LEU A 207 -14.24 5.19 -16.29
C LEU A 207 -13.14 6.08 -16.87
N HIS A 208 -12.72 7.09 -16.11
CA HIS A 208 -11.57 7.92 -16.49
C HIS A 208 -10.32 7.04 -16.49
N GLU A 209 -9.45 7.23 -17.48
CA GLU A 209 -8.13 6.61 -17.45
C GLU A 209 -7.34 7.17 -16.28
N ASP A 210 -6.68 6.28 -15.54
CA ASP A 210 -5.82 6.67 -14.44
C ASP A 210 -4.60 7.41 -15.01
N GLU A 211 -4.25 8.56 -14.44
CA GLU A 211 -3.06 9.33 -14.78
C GLU A 211 -2.12 9.38 -13.58
N LEU A 212 -0.85 9.01 -13.79
CA LEU A 212 0.19 9.19 -12.79
C LEU A 212 0.61 10.66 -12.80
N LEU A 213 0.10 11.45 -11.85
CA LEU A 213 0.42 12.87 -11.76
C LEU A 213 1.87 13.10 -11.30
N GLU A 214 2.31 12.39 -10.26
CA GLU A 214 3.61 12.63 -9.64
C GLU A 214 4.10 11.36 -8.92
N THR A 215 5.41 11.17 -8.90
CA THR A 215 6.09 10.17 -8.06
C THR A 215 7.11 10.88 -7.21
N ASN A 216 6.78 11.11 -5.93
CA ASN A 216 7.72 11.66 -4.97
C ASN A 216 8.35 10.54 -4.17
N ARG A 217 9.66 10.66 -3.95
CA ARG A 217 10.40 9.79 -3.07
C ARG A 217 10.50 10.47 -1.72
N GLY A 218 9.87 9.90 -0.70
CA GLY A 218 10.05 10.38 0.67
C GLY A 218 11.42 9.98 1.20
N TYR A 219 12.09 10.91 1.88
CA TYR A 219 13.37 10.70 2.56
C TYR A 219 13.21 10.31 4.04
N GLY A 220 11.99 9.95 4.45
CA GLY A 220 11.62 9.62 5.83
C GLY A 220 10.78 10.71 6.46
N GLU A 221 10.75 10.73 7.79
CA GLU A 221 9.99 11.71 8.60
C GLU A 221 10.96 12.66 9.35
N ASP A 222 10.53 13.91 9.56
CA ASP A 222 11.22 14.89 10.40
C ASP A 222 11.01 14.62 11.91
N LYS A 223 11.53 15.50 12.77
CA LYS A 223 11.41 15.38 14.24
C LYS A 223 9.96 15.49 14.74
N ASP A 224 9.08 16.11 13.95
CA ASP A 224 7.67 16.35 14.25
C ASP A 224 6.74 15.30 13.60
N GLY A 225 7.31 14.33 12.87
CA GLY A 225 6.59 13.24 12.20
C GLY A 225 6.05 13.59 10.81
N ASN A 226 6.50 14.69 10.20
CA ASN A 226 6.10 15.05 8.83
C ASN A 226 7.03 14.39 7.81
N GLU A 227 6.49 13.89 6.70
CA GLU A 227 7.28 13.33 5.60
C GLU A 227 8.18 14.39 4.95
N ILE A 228 9.47 14.09 4.83
CA ILE A 228 10.43 14.93 4.11
C ILE A 228 10.42 14.50 2.64
N LEU A 229 9.89 15.37 1.78
CA LEU A 229 9.78 15.13 0.34
C LEU A 229 10.87 15.86 -0.45
N ALA A 230 11.35 17.00 0.03
CA ALA A 230 12.35 17.80 -0.67
C ALA A 230 13.78 17.34 -0.34
N PRO A 231 14.63 17.11 -1.35
CA PRO A 231 16.04 16.77 -1.16
C PRO A 231 16.81 17.80 -0.30
N GLU A 232 16.53 19.08 -0.49
CA GLU A 232 17.18 20.18 0.24
C GLU A 232 16.87 20.13 1.74
N ASP A 233 15.60 19.93 2.08
CA ASP A 233 15.14 19.85 3.48
C ASP A 233 15.74 18.63 4.19
N TYR A 234 15.91 17.52 3.45
CA TYR A 234 16.57 16.33 3.96
C TYR A 234 18.06 16.58 4.27
N LEU A 235 18.78 17.24 3.36
CA LEU A 235 20.19 17.60 3.57
C LEU A 235 20.36 18.62 4.71
N GLU A 236 19.43 19.57 4.85
CA GLU A 236 19.42 20.53 5.96
C GLU A 236 19.14 19.83 7.30
N SER A 237 18.22 18.87 7.32
CA SER A 237 17.93 18.03 8.49
C SER A 237 19.17 17.22 8.89
N PHE A 238 19.86 16.63 7.93
CA PHE A 238 21.12 15.93 8.17
C PHE A 238 22.20 16.87 8.73
N ASN A 239 22.35 18.07 8.16
CA ASN A 239 23.31 19.06 8.65
C ASN A 239 23.00 19.46 10.11
N THR A 240 21.74 19.75 10.40
CA THR A 240 21.27 20.08 11.76
C THR A 240 21.58 18.94 12.73
N PHE A 241 21.29 17.70 12.35
CA PHE A 241 21.57 16.52 13.16
C PHE A 241 23.06 16.39 13.47
N ILE A 242 23.94 16.54 12.48
CA ILE A 242 25.39 16.46 12.67
C ILE A 242 25.87 17.58 13.60
N GLN A 243 25.41 18.81 13.41
CA GLN A 243 25.81 19.95 14.25
C GLN A 243 25.37 19.82 15.72
N GLU A 244 24.16 19.30 15.96
CA GLU A 244 23.63 19.06 17.31
C GLU A 244 24.33 17.91 18.04
N ASN A 245 24.84 16.93 17.30
CA ASN A 245 25.39 15.69 17.85
C ASN A 245 26.93 15.59 17.78
N LYS A 246 27.62 16.54 17.13
CA LYS A 246 29.08 16.54 16.95
C LYS A 246 29.88 16.37 18.24
N ASN A 247 29.38 16.88 19.37
CA ASN A 247 30.02 16.80 20.68
C ASN A 247 29.45 15.68 21.57
N LYS A 248 28.35 15.05 21.16
CA LYS A 248 27.65 14.01 21.94
C LYS A 248 28.09 12.61 21.53
N ILE A 249 28.45 12.44 20.26
CA ILE A 249 28.78 11.14 19.68
C ILE A 249 30.29 11.08 19.43
N ALA A 250 30.98 10.21 20.17
CA ALA A 250 32.43 10.05 20.06
C ALA A 250 32.86 9.70 18.62
N ALA A 251 32.12 8.81 17.94
CA ALA A 251 32.40 8.43 16.55
C ALA A 251 32.34 9.63 15.57
N LEU A 252 31.42 10.58 15.76
CA LEU A 252 31.40 11.82 14.96
C LEU A 252 32.65 12.67 15.24
N GLY A 253 33.04 12.76 16.51
CA GLY A 253 34.30 13.38 16.95
C GLY A 253 35.52 12.83 16.20
N VAL A 254 35.64 11.50 16.13
CA VAL A 254 36.73 10.79 15.46
C VAL A 254 36.73 11.08 13.95
N VAL A 255 35.56 11.02 13.29
CA VAL A 255 35.41 11.31 11.85
C VAL A 255 35.89 12.74 11.49
N MET A 256 35.65 13.71 12.37
CA MET A 256 36.04 15.10 12.14
C MET A 256 37.53 15.35 12.41
N THR A 257 38.09 14.74 13.46
CA THR A 257 39.43 15.11 13.97
C THR A 257 40.52 14.09 13.65
N ARG A 258 40.21 12.79 13.68
CA ARG A 258 41.16 11.69 13.49
C ARG A 258 40.53 10.53 12.72
N PRO A 259 40.19 10.71 11.43
CA PRO A 259 39.51 9.68 10.64
C PRO A 259 40.32 8.39 10.48
N ARG A 260 41.64 8.41 10.72
CA ARG A 260 42.49 7.21 10.76
C ARG A 260 42.13 6.27 11.92
N ASP A 261 41.78 6.83 13.07
CA ASP A 261 41.51 6.06 14.29
C ASP A 261 40.14 5.36 14.24
N LEU A 262 39.38 5.58 13.16
CA LEU A 262 38.05 5.01 12.99
C LEU A 262 38.13 3.50 12.78
N THR A 263 37.53 2.74 13.69
CA THR A 263 37.43 1.29 13.57
C THR A 263 36.23 0.88 12.72
N ARG A 264 36.22 -0.39 12.26
CA ARG A 264 35.05 -0.94 11.56
C ARG A 264 33.80 -0.93 12.44
N GLU A 265 33.96 -1.12 13.75
CA GLU A 265 32.86 -1.05 14.72
C GLU A 265 32.31 0.37 14.85
N ASP A 266 33.19 1.38 14.84
CA ASP A 266 32.78 2.80 14.84
C ASP A 266 32.01 3.15 13.57
N LEU A 267 32.47 2.73 12.40
CA LEU A 267 31.77 2.99 11.14
C LEU A 267 30.42 2.27 11.07
N LYS A 268 30.35 1.03 11.60
CA LYS A 268 29.10 0.26 11.66
C LYS A 268 28.09 0.89 12.61
N SER A 269 28.52 1.28 13.81
CA SER A 269 27.67 1.96 14.80
C SER A 269 27.20 3.32 14.30
N LEU A 270 28.06 4.06 13.60
CA LEU A 270 27.72 5.33 12.98
C LEU A 270 26.68 5.17 11.88
N ARG A 271 26.83 4.17 11.00
CA ARG A 271 25.82 3.86 9.98
C ARG A 271 24.48 3.46 10.60
N LEU A 272 24.51 2.65 11.66
CA LEU A 272 23.30 2.22 12.35
C LEU A 272 22.57 3.42 12.96
N MET A 273 23.27 4.24 13.74
CA MET A 273 22.71 5.43 14.36
C MET A 273 22.15 6.42 13.34
N LEU A 274 22.86 6.65 12.23
CA LEU A 274 22.34 7.50 11.16
C LEU A 274 21.10 6.90 10.50
N SER A 275 21.08 5.58 10.27
CA SER A 275 19.91 4.91 9.70
C SER A 275 18.68 4.93 10.63
N GLU A 276 18.86 4.87 11.95
CA GLU A 276 17.79 5.04 12.94
C GLU A 276 17.16 6.44 12.88
N HIS A 277 17.92 7.43 12.41
CA HIS A 277 17.48 8.80 12.17
C HIS A 277 17.16 9.07 10.68
N ASN A 278 16.88 8.03 9.89
CA ASN A 278 16.57 8.10 8.45
C ASN A 278 17.71 8.64 7.55
N PHE A 279 18.94 8.78 8.07
CA PHE A 279 20.13 9.22 7.34
C PHE A 279 20.93 8.06 6.75
N SER A 280 20.38 7.39 5.74
CA SER A 280 21.11 6.33 5.03
C SER A 280 22.08 6.92 4.00
N GLU A 281 23.22 6.24 3.76
CA GLU A 281 24.21 6.65 2.77
C GLU A 281 23.61 6.71 1.35
N THR A 282 22.65 5.84 1.05
CA THR A 282 21.89 5.85 -0.22
C THR A 282 20.99 7.07 -0.33
N HIS A 283 20.22 7.41 0.70
CA HIS A 283 19.35 8.59 0.68
C HIS A 283 20.15 9.89 0.63
N LEU A 284 21.27 9.97 1.36
CA LEU A 284 22.17 11.13 1.30
C LEU A 284 22.76 11.33 -0.09
N HIS A 285 23.14 10.24 -0.76
CA HIS A 285 23.64 10.30 -2.12
C HIS A 285 22.56 10.72 -3.13
N GLU A 286 21.36 10.13 -3.05
CA GLU A 286 20.25 10.49 -3.93
C GLU A 286 19.81 11.94 -3.71
N ALA A 287 19.65 12.38 -2.46
CA ALA A 287 19.28 13.76 -2.15
C ALA A 287 20.35 14.77 -2.60
N TRP A 288 21.65 14.45 -2.44
CA TRP A 288 22.71 15.32 -2.94
C TRP A 288 22.66 15.43 -4.47
N LYS A 289 22.50 14.30 -5.15
CA LYS A 289 22.41 14.24 -6.60
C LYS A 289 21.26 15.07 -7.14
N GLU A 290 20.09 15.00 -6.49
CA GLU A 290 18.90 15.73 -6.92
C GLU A 290 19.01 17.23 -6.59
N ALA A 291 19.44 17.59 -5.37
CA ALA A 291 19.54 18.98 -4.93
C ALA A 291 20.66 19.78 -5.62
N LYS A 292 21.79 19.13 -5.95
CA LYS A 292 22.98 19.79 -6.53
C LYS A 292 23.23 19.44 -7.98
N ASN A 293 22.49 18.49 -8.55
CA ASN A 293 22.71 17.96 -9.90
C ASN A 293 24.14 17.41 -10.09
N GLU A 294 24.69 16.78 -9.05
CA GLU A 294 26.05 16.23 -9.00
C GLU A 294 26.04 14.78 -8.51
N ASP A 295 26.54 13.85 -9.32
CA ASP A 295 26.60 12.42 -8.97
C ASP A 295 27.96 12.07 -8.36
N ILE A 296 28.07 12.17 -7.03
CA ILE A 296 29.33 11.97 -6.29
C ILE A 296 29.23 10.70 -5.42
N ALA A 297 30.07 9.71 -5.71
CA ALA A 297 30.25 8.51 -4.88
C ALA A 297 31.07 8.82 -3.61
N ALA A 298 30.57 9.73 -2.78
CA ALA A 298 31.14 10.05 -1.49
C ALA A 298 30.70 9.04 -0.43
N THR A 299 31.59 8.79 0.54
CA THR A 299 31.27 7.95 1.70
C THR A 299 30.56 8.76 2.78
N ILE A 300 29.94 8.07 3.75
CA ILE A 300 29.35 8.73 4.93
C ILE A 300 30.34 9.66 5.66
N ILE A 301 31.63 9.31 5.69
CA ILE A 301 32.71 10.16 6.23
C ILE A 301 32.80 11.48 5.44
N GLY A 302 32.69 11.41 4.11
CA GLY A 302 32.67 12.57 3.23
C GLY A 302 31.48 13.49 3.53
N TYR A 303 30.26 12.94 3.63
CA TYR A 303 29.07 13.72 3.97
C TYR A 303 29.20 14.42 5.33
N ILE A 304 29.62 13.68 6.37
CA ILE A 304 29.80 14.25 7.72
C ILE A 304 30.85 15.35 7.73
N ARG A 305 32.00 15.15 7.07
CA ARG A 305 33.06 16.17 7.05
C ARG A 305 32.65 17.39 6.22
N SER A 306 31.87 17.20 5.16
CA SER A 306 31.33 18.31 4.38
C SER A 306 30.39 19.17 5.21
N THR A 307 29.46 18.57 5.95
CA THR A 307 28.51 19.29 6.80
C THR A 307 29.17 19.88 8.05
N ALA A 308 30.07 19.15 8.70
CA ALA A 308 30.68 19.59 9.95
C ALA A 308 31.82 20.60 9.77
N LEU A 309 32.65 20.42 8.72
CA LEU A 309 33.90 21.16 8.51
C LEU A 309 33.92 21.99 7.22
N GLY A 310 32.87 21.93 6.40
CA GLY A 310 32.85 22.61 5.09
C GLY A 310 33.82 22.00 4.07
N SER A 311 34.25 20.75 4.27
CA SER A 311 35.12 20.07 3.30
C SER A 311 34.39 19.85 1.98
N PRO A 312 35.06 19.99 0.82
CA PRO A 312 34.42 19.72 -0.47
C PRO A 312 33.98 18.25 -0.53
N LEU A 313 32.76 17.97 -1.02
CA LEU A 313 32.32 16.60 -1.23
C LEU A 313 33.01 16.07 -2.50
N VAL A 314 33.80 15.01 -2.36
CA VAL A 314 34.61 14.42 -3.43
C VAL A 314 34.49 12.91 -3.33
N ALA A 315 34.47 12.23 -4.47
CA ALA A 315 34.41 10.77 -4.52
C ALA A 315 35.57 10.16 -3.74
N TYR A 316 35.28 9.10 -2.98
CA TYR A 316 36.29 8.52 -2.09
C TYR A 316 37.49 7.95 -2.86
N GLU A 317 37.28 7.37 -4.04
CA GLU A 317 38.36 6.88 -4.89
C GLU A 317 39.30 7.99 -5.38
N GLU A 318 38.76 9.17 -5.66
CA GLU A 318 39.54 10.34 -6.07
C GLU A 318 40.39 10.88 -4.93
N ARG A 319 39.85 10.88 -3.70
CA ARG A 319 40.62 11.23 -2.49
C ARG A 319 41.81 10.30 -2.29
N VAL A 320 41.59 8.99 -2.38
CA VAL A 320 42.67 7.99 -2.26
C VAL A 320 43.72 8.18 -3.36
N SER A 321 43.29 8.43 -4.61
CA SER A 321 44.19 8.63 -5.75
C SER A 321 45.03 9.91 -5.60
N SER A 322 44.41 11.00 -5.13
CA SER A 322 45.09 12.28 -4.88
C SER A 322 46.09 12.17 -3.73
N ALA A 323 45.73 11.46 -2.66
CA ALA A 323 46.62 11.17 -1.55
C ALA A 323 47.83 10.34 -2.00
N LEU A 324 47.60 9.27 -2.77
CA LEU A 324 48.67 8.45 -3.35
C LEU A 324 49.65 9.29 -4.18
N GLN A 325 49.16 10.21 -5.01
CA GLN A 325 50.03 11.09 -5.81
C GLN A 325 50.88 12.01 -4.93
N LYS A 326 50.29 12.63 -3.89
CA LYS A 326 51.02 13.46 -2.92
C LYS A 326 52.12 12.63 -2.23
N ILE A 327 51.82 11.41 -1.77
CA ILE A 327 52.81 10.51 -1.13
C ILE A 327 53.93 10.13 -2.09
N LYS A 328 53.61 9.78 -3.35
CA LYS A 328 54.63 9.46 -4.34
C LYS A 328 55.57 10.64 -4.65
N SER A 329 55.07 11.87 -4.49
CA SER A 329 55.85 13.10 -4.71
C SER A 329 56.62 13.59 -3.48
N SER A 330 56.24 13.15 -2.26
CA SER A 330 56.84 13.66 -1.01
C SER A 330 58.28 13.20 -0.80
N GLN A 331 58.64 12.01 -1.32
CA GLN A 331 59.99 11.47 -1.24
C GLN A 331 60.30 10.53 -2.41
N LYS A 332 61.59 10.16 -2.56
CA LYS A 332 62.02 9.20 -3.57
C LYS A 332 61.74 7.77 -3.11
N TRP A 333 60.79 7.12 -3.77
CA TRP A 333 60.43 5.72 -3.53
C TRP A 333 61.13 4.78 -4.51
N SER A 334 61.56 3.61 -4.02
CA SER A 334 62.00 2.52 -4.90
C SER A 334 60.84 1.91 -5.70
N PRO A 335 61.09 1.27 -6.85
CA PRO A 335 60.03 0.64 -7.65
C PRO A 335 59.17 -0.37 -6.87
N ASN A 336 59.77 -1.09 -5.92
CA ASN A 336 59.05 -2.02 -5.06
C ASN A 336 58.15 -1.31 -4.04
N GLN A 337 58.63 -0.21 -3.44
CA GLN A 337 57.81 0.59 -2.53
C GLN A 337 56.63 1.23 -3.25
N VAL A 338 56.82 1.77 -4.46
CA VAL A 338 55.71 2.30 -5.28
C VAL A 338 54.63 1.24 -5.52
N ARG A 339 55.02 0.01 -5.85
CA ARG A 339 54.08 -1.12 -6.01
C ARG A 339 53.31 -1.44 -4.73
N TRP A 340 53.90 -1.24 -3.56
CA TRP A 340 53.22 -1.43 -2.28
C TRP A 340 52.25 -0.29 -1.97
N LEU A 341 52.64 0.96 -2.25
CA LEU A 341 51.75 2.12 -2.15
C LEU A 341 50.52 1.98 -3.07
N ASP A 342 50.72 1.52 -4.30
CA ASP A 342 49.63 1.26 -5.25
C ASP A 342 48.65 0.21 -4.72
N ARG A 343 49.17 -0.88 -4.14
CA ARG A 343 48.33 -1.94 -3.53
C ARG A 343 47.57 -1.45 -2.31
N LEU A 344 48.19 -0.62 -1.47
CA LEU A 344 47.52 -0.01 -0.32
C LEU A 344 46.37 0.88 -0.80
N ALA A 345 46.61 1.72 -1.81
CA ALA A 345 45.58 2.58 -2.39
C ALA A 345 44.44 1.76 -3.04
N GLU A 346 44.75 0.70 -3.79
CA GLU A 346 43.72 -0.20 -4.34
C GLU A 346 42.87 -0.86 -3.25
N GLN A 347 43.50 -1.25 -2.14
CA GLN A 347 42.76 -1.83 -1.03
C GLN A 347 41.92 -0.79 -0.30
N MET A 348 42.41 0.45 -0.12
CA MET A 348 41.62 1.54 0.45
C MET A 348 40.36 1.81 -0.37
N LYS A 349 40.47 1.84 -1.71
CA LYS A 349 39.30 2.02 -2.60
C LYS A 349 38.22 0.96 -2.40
N LYS A 350 38.61 -0.28 -2.06
CA LYS A 350 37.67 -1.39 -1.78
C LYS A 350 37.15 -1.36 -0.34
N ASN A 351 38.03 -1.08 0.60
CA ASN A 351 37.77 -1.10 2.03
C ASN A 351 38.17 0.24 2.65
N ILE A 352 37.17 1.01 3.08
CA ILE A 352 37.35 2.36 3.63
C ILE A 352 38.32 2.39 4.82
N ILE A 353 38.37 1.30 5.60
CA ILE A 353 39.19 1.16 6.81
C ILE A 353 40.24 0.07 6.58
N ILE A 354 41.51 0.44 6.72
CA ILE A 354 42.66 -0.48 6.68
C ILE A 354 43.24 -0.60 8.09
N ASP A 355 42.72 -1.57 8.84
CA ASP A 355 43.17 -1.93 10.19
C ASP A 355 44.23 -3.04 10.17
N GLU A 356 44.76 -3.40 11.35
CA GLU A 356 45.72 -4.50 11.51
C GLU A 356 45.19 -5.83 10.95
N GLU A 357 43.89 -6.08 11.07
CA GLU A 357 43.27 -7.27 10.52
C GLU A 357 43.28 -7.24 8.99
N ALA A 358 42.95 -6.10 8.36
CA ALA A 358 43.00 -5.92 6.91
C ALA A 358 44.41 -6.16 6.37
N LEU A 359 45.44 -5.62 7.03
CA LEU A 359 46.85 -5.78 6.64
C LEU A 359 47.34 -7.24 6.77
N ASN A 360 46.64 -8.08 7.53
CA ASN A 360 46.92 -9.51 7.68
C ASN A 360 45.89 -10.41 6.95
N SER A 361 45.01 -9.82 6.14
CA SER A 361 44.01 -10.49 5.31
C SER A 361 44.42 -10.53 3.84
N THR A 362 43.70 -11.26 2.99
CA THR A 362 43.91 -11.26 1.52
C THR A 362 43.59 -9.88 0.94
N PRO A 363 44.43 -9.27 0.07
CA PRO A 363 45.56 -9.86 -0.67
C PRO A 363 46.94 -9.74 0.01
N PHE A 364 47.03 -9.11 1.18
CA PHE A 364 48.30 -8.85 1.86
C PHE A 364 48.90 -10.10 2.51
N LYS A 365 48.06 -10.99 3.05
CA LYS A 365 48.46 -12.26 3.66
C LYS A 365 49.29 -13.14 2.73
N GLU A 366 48.92 -13.21 1.45
CA GLU A 366 49.63 -14.00 0.42
C GLU A 366 51.06 -13.50 0.18
N LYS A 367 51.33 -12.25 0.56
CA LYS A 367 52.64 -11.62 0.47
C LYS A 367 53.30 -11.41 1.84
N GLY A 368 52.85 -12.17 2.84
CA GLY A 368 53.40 -12.20 4.21
C GLY A 368 52.89 -11.13 5.17
N GLY A 369 51.77 -10.49 4.84
CA GLY A 369 51.02 -9.61 5.74
C GLY A 369 51.77 -8.35 6.17
N ARG A 370 51.35 -7.75 7.30
CA ARG A 370 51.86 -6.47 7.79
C ARG A 370 53.38 -6.42 7.91
N LYS A 371 54.01 -7.47 8.46
CA LYS A 371 55.46 -7.52 8.71
C LYS A 371 56.27 -7.38 7.42
N ILE A 372 55.86 -8.03 6.33
CA ILE A 372 56.57 -7.92 5.06
C ILE A 372 56.34 -6.55 4.43
N ILE A 373 55.11 -6.03 4.49
CA ILE A 373 54.79 -4.69 3.98
C ILE A 373 55.66 -3.64 4.67
N ASP A 374 55.73 -3.69 6.00
CA ASP A 374 56.48 -2.74 6.79
C ASP A 374 57.99 -2.81 6.50
N ASN A 375 58.55 -4.02 6.45
CA ASN A 375 59.94 -4.23 6.04
C ASN A 375 60.23 -3.67 4.63
N GLN A 376 59.30 -3.87 3.68
CA GLN A 376 59.46 -3.39 2.30
C GLN A 376 59.31 -1.86 2.18
N LEU A 377 58.58 -1.24 3.10
CA LEU A 377 58.46 0.21 3.22
C LEU A 377 59.55 0.83 4.10
N GLY A 378 60.44 0.02 4.68
CA GLY A 378 61.56 0.49 5.51
C GLY A 378 61.16 0.82 6.95
N ASN A 379 60.24 0.04 7.53
CA ASN A 379 59.65 0.23 8.87
C ASN A 379 58.89 1.55 9.02
N LYS A 380 58.25 1.98 7.93
CA LYS A 380 57.50 3.24 7.81
C LYS A 380 56.05 3.03 7.38
N LEU A 381 55.51 1.82 7.51
CA LEU A 381 54.13 1.55 7.12
C LEU A 381 53.16 2.45 7.89
N ASP A 382 53.37 2.62 9.20
CA ASP A 382 52.49 3.45 10.02
C ASP A 382 52.58 4.93 9.60
N GLU A 383 53.77 5.46 9.25
CA GLU A 383 53.92 6.81 8.70
C GLU A 383 53.17 6.97 7.37
N VAL A 384 53.28 5.98 6.47
CA VAL A 384 52.59 5.99 5.17
C VAL A 384 51.08 6.00 5.33
N LEU A 385 50.55 5.24 6.29
CA LEU A 385 49.12 5.24 6.58
C LEU A 385 48.66 6.59 7.16
N ASP A 386 49.53 7.31 7.89
CA ASP A 386 49.24 8.63 8.44
C ASP A 386 49.20 9.67 7.32
N ASP A 387 50.15 9.56 6.39
CA ASP A 387 50.19 10.40 5.20
C ASP A 387 48.93 10.20 4.34
N PHE A 388 48.48 8.95 4.14
CA PHE A 388 47.23 8.69 3.43
C PHE A 388 46.04 9.35 4.14
N ALA A 389 45.91 9.14 5.44
CA ALA A 389 44.81 9.72 6.21
C ALA A 389 44.84 11.26 6.17
N THR A 390 46.03 11.86 6.26
CA THR A 390 46.18 13.32 6.20
C THR A 390 45.84 13.84 4.82
N TYR A 391 46.43 13.28 3.77
CA TYR A 391 46.27 13.80 2.40
C TYR A 391 44.91 13.51 1.77
N MET A 392 44.19 12.48 2.22
CA MET A 392 42.83 12.20 1.75
C MET A 392 41.82 13.26 2.21
N TRP A 393 42.08 13.91 3.35
CA TRP A 393 41.16 14.82 4.01
C TRP A 393 41.69 16.25 4.18
N ALA A 394 42.89 16.53 3.65
CA ALA A 394 43.49 17.84 3.47
C ALA A 394 43.15 18.43 2.11
#